data_AF-A0A806X1T0-F1
#
_entry.id   AF-A0A806X1T0-F1
#
_cell.length_a   1.000
_cell.length_b   1.000
_cell.length_c   1.000
_cell.angle_alpha   90.00
_cell.angle_beta   90.00
_cell.angle_gamma   90.00
#
_symmetry.space_group_name_H-M   'P 1'
#
loop_
_entity.id
_entity.type
_entity.pdbx_description
1 polymer ?
#
loop_
_entity_poly.entity_id
_entity_poly.type
_entity_poly.pdbx_seq_one_letter_code
_entity_poly.pdbx_strand_id
1 'polypeptide(L)' 'MNTSPALLNDQLVDMAFITTYTEMTDKWFYKLISEGLFPKPIKLGRSSRWLKSEVEAWVQQRIADSRGN' A
#
# COMPACT_ATOMS: atom_id res chain seq x y z
N MET A 1 23.18 -1.43 15.40
CA MET A 1 22.60 -2.41 14.45
C MET A 1 22.37 -1.67 13.15
N ASN A 2 23.06 -2.08 12.09
CA ASN A 2 23.14 -1.32 10.84
C ASN A 2 21.89 -1.61 10.00
N THR A 3 20.83 -0.83 10.19
CA THR A 3 19.56 -0.97 9.49
C THR A 3 19.65 -0.37 8.09
N SER A 4 20.25 -1.07 7.12
CA SER A 4 19.99 -0.88 5.68
C SER A 4 20.61 -2.03 4.89
N PRO A 5 19.76 -2.91 4.33
CA PRO A 5 19.47 -2.84 2.91
C PRO A 5 17.96 -2.92 2.56
N ALA A 6 17.05 -2.77 3.53
CA ALA A 6 15.61 -2.90 3.26
C ALA A 6 15.04 -1.80 2.34
N LEU A 7 15.52 -0.56 2.44
CA LEU A 7 15.02 0.55 1.62
C LEU A 7 15.36 0.42 0.13
N LEU A 8 16.46 -0.23 -0.23
CA LEU A 8 16.82 -0.48 -1.63
C LEU A 8 16.16 -1.74 -2.20
N ASN A 9 15.65 -2.61 -1.33
CA ASN A 9 14.95 -3.84 -1.70
C ASN A 9 13.44 -3.64 -1.86
N ASP A 10 12.94 -2.43 -1.62
CA ASP A 10 11.53 -2.08 -1.74
C ASP A 10 11.35 -0.91 -2.70
N GLN A 11 10.18 -0.87 -3.33
CA GLN A 11 9.84 0.14 -4.33
C GLN A 11 8.73 1.04 -3.81
N LEU A 12 8.84 2.33 -4.12
CA LEU A 12 7.75 3.26 -3.87
C LEU A 12 6.76 3.23 -5.02
N VAL A 13 5.53 2.81 -4.72
CA VAL A 13 4.41 2.77 -5.66
C VAL A 13 3.48 3.97 -5.44
N ASP A 14 2.73 4.34 -6.47
CA ASP A 14 1.70 5.38 -6.40
C ASP A 14 0.29 4.79 -6.52
N MET A 15 -0.71 5.66 -6.42
CA MET A 15 -2.12 5.29 -6.53
C MET A 15 -2.42 4.63 -7.88
N ALA A 16 -1.80 5.08 -8.98
CA ALA A 16 -2.04 4.49 -10.29
C ALA A 16 -1.60 3.01 -10.30
N PHE A 17 -0.38 2.72 -9.83
CA PHE A 17 0.08 1.34 -9.65
C PHE A 17 -0.90 0.53 -8.80
N ILE A 18 -1.33 1.04 -7.64
CA ILE A 18 -2.23 0.33 -6.72
C ILE A 18 -3.56 0.00 -7.42
N THR A 19 -4.17 0.97 -8.09
CA THR A 19 -5.45 0.76 -8.80
C THR A 19 -5.35 -0.23 -9.95
N THR A 20 -4.24 -0.21 -10.71
CA THR A 20 -3.96 -1.20 -11.75
C THR A 20 -3.72 -2.58 -11.15
N TYR A 21 -2.98 -2.67 -10.05
CA TYR A 21 -2.63 -3.93 -9.41
C TYR A 21 -3.84 -4.63 -8.79
N THR A 22 -4.76 -3.88 -8.18
CA THR A 22 -5.94 -4.46 -7.50
C THR A 22 -7.21 -4.46 -8.34
N GLU A 23 -7.18 -3.85 -9.54
CA GLU A 23 -8.37 -3.61 -10.38
C GLU A 23 -9.50 -2.84 -9.66
N MET A 24 -9.13 -1.89 -8.80
CA MET A 24 -10.07 -1.08 -8.02
C MET A 24 -9.89 0.42 -8.27
N THR A 25 -10.91 1.22 -7.94
CA THR A 25 -10.86 2.68 -8.13
C THR A 25 -10.05 3.37 -7.04
N ASP A 26 -9.40 4.47 -7.41
CA ASP A 26 -8.69 5.36 -6.49
C ASP A 26 -9.61 5.93 -5.40
N LYS A 27 -10.86 6.29 -5.73
CA LYS A 27 -11.88 6.78 -4.80
C LYS A 27 -12.11 5.82 -3.64
N TRP A 28 -12.11 4.52 -3.93
CA TRP A 28 -12.28 3.51 -2.88
C TRP A 28 -11.07 3.45 -1.95
N PHE A 29 -9.84 3.53 -2.48
CA PHE A 29 -8.65 3.61 -1.65
C PHE A 29 -8.58 4.88 -0.81
N TYR A 30 -8.95 6.04 -1.37
CA TYR A 30 -9.04 7.27 -0.58
C TYR A 30 -10.04 7.16 0.58
N LYS A 31 -11.16 6.46 0.36
CA LYS A 31 -12.09 6.13 1.45
C LYS A 31 -11.42 5.26 2.52
N LEU A 32 -10.76 4.17 2.13
CA LEU A 32 -10.06 3.31 3.10
C LEU A 32 -8.95 4.04 3.87
N ILE A 33 -8.20 4.93 3.20
CA ILE A 33 -7.18 5.76 3.84
C ILE A 33 -7.82 6.67 4.89
N SER A 34 -8.99 7.26 4.59
CA SER A 34 -9.72 8.10 5.55
C SER A 34 -10.27 7.31 6.74
N GLU A 35 -10.64 6.05 6.52
CA GLU A 35 -11.12 5.13 7.56
C GLU A 35 -9.97 4.45 8.34
N GLY A 36 -8.71 4.68 7.94
CA GLY A 36 -7.54 4.03 8.55
C GLY A 36 -7.40 2.54 8.20
N LEU A 37 -8.12 2.06 7.18
CA LEU A 37 -8.18 0.66 6.74
C LEU A 37 -7.16 0.32 5.65
N PHE A 38 -6.42 1.31 5.14
CA PHE A 38 -5.34 1.15 4.18
C PHE A 38 -4.10 1.92 4.66
N PRO A 39 -2.86 1.48 4.34
CA PRO A 39 -1.65 2.20 4.73
C PRO A 39 -1.68 3.67 4.35
N LYS A 40 -1.21 4.53 5.26
CA LYS A 40 -1.14 5.98 5.03
C LYS A 40 -0.02 6.28 4.03
N PRO A 41 -0.22 7.22 3.09
CA PRO A 41 0.84 7.58 2.15
C PRO A 41 2.03 8.26 2.82
N ILE A 42 3.22 7.92 2.35
CA ILE A 42 4.45 8.69 2.52
C ILE A 42 4.36 9.92 1.61
N LYS A 43 4.46 11.12 2.19
CA LYS A 43 4.41 12.38 1.43
C LYS A 43 5.81 12.76 0.94
N LEU A 44 5.97 12.83 -0.38
CA LEU A 44 7.16 13.35 -1.06
C LEU A 44 6.76 14.61 -1.83
N GLY A 45 6.58 15.71 -1.11
CA GLY A 45 5.99 16.94 -1.62
C GLY A 45 4.51 16.75 -1.96
N ARG A 46 4.14 16.99 -3.23
CA ARG A 46 2.77 16.77 -3.72
C ARG A 46 2.48 15.29 -4.00
N SER A 47 3.51 14.47 -4.15
CA SER A 47 3.36 13.05 -4.45
C SER A 47 3.07 12.26 -3.18
N SER A 48 2.11 11.35 -3.29
CA SER A 48 1.81 10.35 -2.26
C SER A 48 2.36 9.02 -2.75
N ARG A 49 3.17 8.36 -1.91
CA ARG A 49 3.81 7.08 -2.22
C ARG A 49 3.55 6.08 -1.10
N TRP A 50 3.67 4.80 -1.42
CA TRP A 50 3.60 3.69 -0.47
C TRP A 50 4.76 2.74 -0.73
N LEU A 51 5.22 2.05 0.30
CA LEU A 51 6.09 0.90 0.08
C LEU A 51 5.28 -0.21 -0.59
N LYS A 52 5.85 -0.82 -1.63
CA LYS A 52 5.20 -1.93 -2.34
C LYS A 52 4.91 -3.07 -1.37
N SER A 53 5.84 -3.36 -0.46
CA SER A 53 5.65 -4.39 0.57
C SER A 53 4.46 -4.12 1.50
N GLU A 54 4.19 -2.86 1.87
CA GLU A 54 3.02 -2.51 2.69
C GLU A 54 1.71 -2.77 1.95
N VAL A 55 1.67 -2.46 0.64
CA VAL A 55 0.51 -2.75 -0.21
C VAL A 55 0.31 -4.25 -0.37
N GLU A 56 1.39 -5.00 -0.62
CA GLU A 56 1.34 -6.47 -0.74
C GLU A 56 0.88 -7.13 0.57
N ALA A 57 1.41 -6.70 1.71
CA ALA A 57 0.99 -7.19 3.03
C ALA A 57 -0.48 -6.90 3.30
N TRP A 58 -0.97 -5.71 2.92
CA TRP A 58 -2.39 -5.38 3.02
C TRP A 58 -3.25 -6.29 2.15
N VAL A 59 -2.86 -6.56 0.90
CA VAL A 59 -3.59 -7.50 0.02
C VAL A 59 -3.59 -8.92 0.59
N GLN A 60 -2.46 -9.39 1.11
CA GLN A 60 -2.34 -10.70 1.76
C GLN A 60 -3.31 -10.84 2.94
N GLN A 61 -3.44 -9.80 3.77
CA GLN A 61 -4.42 -9.79 4.87
C GLN A 61 -5.86 -9.95 4.33
N ARG A 62 -6.23 -9.23 3.27
CA ARG A 62 -7.58 -9.35 2.65
C ARG A 62 -7.83 -10.75 2.10
N ILE A 63 -6.81 -11.39 1.55
CA ILE A 63 -6.88 -12.80 1.10
C ILE A 63 -7.10 -13.71 2.31
N ALA A 64 -6.33 -13.56 3.38
CA ALA A 64 -6.47 -14.36 4.59
C ALA A 64 -7.87 -14.22 5.21
N ASP A 65 -8.34 -12.98 5.38
CA ASP A 65 -9.70 -12.68 5.89
C ASP A 65 -10.79 -13.34 5.03
N SER A 66 -10.61 -13.33 3.70
CA SER A 66 -11.56 -13.94 2.76
C SER A 66 -11.55 -15.47 2.78
N ARG A 67 -10.46 -16.10 3.22
CA ARG A 67 -10.33 -17.57 3.25
C ARG A 67 -10.62 -18.17 4.61
N GLY A 68 -10.90 -17.34 5.61
CA GLY A 68 -11.29 -17.77 6.95
C GLY A 68 -10.09 -18.26 7.74
N ASN A 69 -9.47 -17.34 8.48
CA ASN A 69 -8.74 -17.65 9.69
C ASN A 69 -9.62 -17.23 10.87
#